data_AF-A0A962GM76-F1
#
_entry.id   AF-A0A962GM76-F1
#
_cell.length_a   1.000
_cell.length_b   1.000
_cell.length_c   1.000
_cell.angle_alpha   90.00
_cell.angle_beta   90.00
_cell.angle_gamma   90.00
#
_symmetry.space_group_name_H-M   'P 1'
#
loop_
_entity.id
_entity.type
_entity.pdbx_description
1 polymer ?
#
loop_
_entity_poly.entity_id
_entity_poly.type
_entity_poly.pdbx_seq_one_letter_code
_entity_poly.pdbx_strand_id
1 'polypeptide(L)'
;MKFYRLLKHFKNVEILGCWSNYTGEFTEVIGHSLLGSIFLRNPNNKEYLVLHPRMSGNNAKNYGEFDSLVEFEEKILRDVGFKEYCISPFSDEDIDWLENSIGKLNQEECYYPVPDTILGGSGELNTYSKGNVWISADISGQNRGL
;
A
#
# COMPACT_ATOMS: atom_id res chain seq x y z
N MET A 1 2.93 9.74 -13.87
CA MET A 1 1.99 9.80 -12.73
C MET A 1 2.69 9.36 -11.44
N LYS A 2 2.31 9.87 -10.25
CA LYS A 2 2.80 9.31 -8.97
C LYS A 2 1.95 8.07 -8.62
N PHE A 3 2.58 6.93 -8.36
CA PHE A 3 1.92 5.66 -8.00
C PHE A 3 1.72 5.46 -6.48
N TYR A 4 1.93 6.52 -5.71
CA TYR A 4 1.77 6.50 -4.27
C TYR A 4 1.32 7.85 -3.72
N ARG A 5 0.89 7.84 -2.46
CA ARG A 5 0.47 9.00 -1.69
C ARG A 5 1.16 8.97 -0.33
N LEU A 6 1.90 10.02 -0.03
CA LEU A 6 2.37 10.29 1.34
C LEU A 6 1.31 11.07 2.09
N LEU A 7 1.12 10.77 3.37
CA LEU A 7 0.17 11.46 4.23
C LEU A 7 0.72 12.82 4.66
N LYS A 8 -0.16 13.82 4.79
CA LYS A 8 0.20 15.13 5.35
C LYS A 8 0.58 15.04 6.82
N HIS A 9 -0.06 14.13 7.54
CA HIS A 9 0.21 13.81 8.94
C HIS A 9 0.32 12.30 9.06
N PHE A 10 1.35 11.84 9.76
CA PHE A 10 1.48 10.42 10.06
C PHE A 10 0.32 9.97 10.93
N LYS A 11 -0.12 8.73 10.71
CA LYS A 11 -1.18 8.10 11.50
C LYS A 11 -0.59 7.01 12.37
N ASN A 12 -1.25 6.72 13.49
CA ASN A 12 -0.89 5.56 14.28
C ASN A 12 -1.25 4.27 13.50
N VAL A 13 -0.42 3.24 13.64
CA VAL A 13 -0.59 1.94 12.99
C VAL A 13 -1.89 1.21 13.35
N GLU A 14 -2.53 1.55 14.47
CA GLU A 14 -3.87 1.07 14.86
C GLU A 14 -4.92 1.24 13.75
N ILE A 15 -4.75 2.21 12.84
CA ILE A 15 -5.66 2.38 11.69
C ILE A 15 -5.68 1.18 10.74
N LEU A 16 -4.66 0.32 10.78
CA LEU A 16 -4.56 -0.87 9.93
C LEU A 16 -5.35 -2.08 10.47
N GLY A 17 -6.11 -1.91 11.56
CA GLY A 17 -6.93 -2.97 12.14
C GLY A 17 -6.08 -4.16 12.58
N CYS A 18 -6.43 -5.36 12.16
CA CYS A 18 -5.74 -6.61 12.56
C CYS A 18 -4.22 -6.57 12.32
N TRP A 19 -3.76 -5.89 11.26
CA TRP A 19 -2.33 -5.77 10.93
C TRP A 19 -1.52 -5.06 12.01
N SER A 20 -2.11 -4.17 12.78
CA SER A 20 -1.41 -3.40 13.83
C SER A 20 -0.74 -4.29 14.88
N ASN A 21 -1.26 -5.51 15.09
CA ASN A 21 -0.67 -6.50 16.01
C ASN A 21 0.64 -7.14 15.46
N TYR A 22 0.94 -6.93 14.17
CA TYR A 22 2.01 -7.61 13.45
C TYR A 22 3.05 -6.65 12.87
N THR A 23 2.97 -5.35 13.17
CA THR A 23 3.93 -4.34 12.66
C THR A 23 5.14 -4.14 13.56
N GLY A 24 5.22 -4.82 14.71
CA GLY A 24 6.36 -4.73 15.62
C GLY A 24 6.59 -3.29 16.08
N GLU A 25 7.80 -2.76 15.85
CA GLU A 25 8.17 -1.39 16.24
C GLU A 25 7.77 -0.31 15.21
N PHE A 26 7.18 -0.70 14.08
CA PHE A 26 6.68 0.23 13.07
C PHE A 26 5.30 0.75 13.47
N THR A 27 5.27 1.87 14.20
CA THR A 27 4.05 2.42 14.82
C THR A 27 3.40 3.57 14.04
N GLU A 28 4.04 4.07 12.99
CA GLU A 28 3.54 5.18 12.18
C GLU A 28 3.24 4.75 10.74
N VAL A 29 2.06 5.10 10.23
CA VAL A 29 1.71 5.02 8.80
C VAL A 29 2.03 6.35 8.14
N ILE A 30 2.84 6.32 7.09
CA ILE A 30 3.34 7.52 6.40
C ILE A 30 2.76 7.69 4.99
N GLY A 31 2.17 6.63 4.42
CA GLY A 31 1.66 6.66 3.05
C GLY A 31 1.22 5.29 2.54
N HIS A 32 0.82 5.26 1.28
CA HIS A 32 0.42 4.03 0.59
C HIS A 32 0.60 4.13 -0.93
N SER A 33 0.66 2.98 -1.61
CA SER A 33 0.59 2.90 -3.09
C SER A 33 -0.85 3.01 -3.59
N LEU A 34 -1.04 3.23 -4.90
CA LEU A 34 -2.37 3.23 -5.52
C LEU A 34 -3.04 1.85 -5.45
N LEU A 35 -2.26 0.77 -5.30
CA LEU A 35 -2.75 -0.60 -5.13
C LEU A 35 -2.57 -1.10 -3.69
N GLY A 36 -2.60 -0.21 -2.70
CA GLY A 36 -2.80 -0.59 -1.30
C GLY A 36 -1.60 -1.21 -0.57
N SER A 37 -0.38 -1.10 -1.10
CA SER A 37 0.83 -1.28 -0.29
C SER A 37 0.90 -0.15 0.74
N ILE A 38 1.23 -0.44 1.99
CA ILE A 38 1.24 0.51 3.10
C ILE A 38 2.68 0.83 3.49
N PHE A 39 3.00 2.10 3.68
CA PHE A 39 4.34 2.54 4.09
C PHE A 39 4.31 2.85 5.58
N LEU A 40 5.21 2.21 6.32
CA LEU A 40 5.33 2.31 7.76
C LEU A 40 6.69 2.88 8.15
N ARG A 41 6.73 3.51 9.31
CA ARG A 41 7.94 4.07 9.92
C ARG A 41 8.03 3.67 11.38
N ASN A 42 9.23 3.30 11.81
CA ASN A 42 9.59 3.25 13.23
C ASN A 42 10.15 4.63 13.61
N PRO A 43 9.46 5.42 14.47
CA PRO A 43 9.89 6.77 14.80
C PRO A 43 11.15 6.81 15.65
N ASN A 44 11.53 5.72 16.33
CA ASN A 44 12.64 5.70 17.28
C ASN A 44 14.00 5.62 16.58
N ASN A 45 14.10 4.84 15.51
CA ASN A 45 15.34 4.63 14.75
C ASN A 45 15.25 5.13 13.30
N LYS A 46 14.09 5.66 12.89
CA LYS A 46 13.82 6.09 11.50
C LYS A 46 13.95 4.94 10.48
N GLU A 47 13.62 3.71 10.87
CA GLU A 47 13.45 2.63 9.91
C GLU A 47 12.14 2.77 9.14
N TYR A 48 12.16 2.28 7.90
CA TYR A 48 11.00 2.28 7.01
C TYR A 48 10.71 0.87 6.51
N LEU A 49 9.43 0.53 6.50
CA LEU A 49 8.92 -0.76 6.05
C LEU A 49 7.77 -0.56 5.08
N VAL A 50 7.67 -1.43 4.09
CA VAL A 50 6.49 -1.51 3.23
C VAL A 50 5.76 -2.82 3.51
N LEU A 51 4.50 -2.71 3.91
CA LEU A 51 3.56 -3.81 4.06
C LEU A 51 2.75 -3.94 2.76
N HIS A 52 2.52 -5.16 2.32
CA HIS A 52 1.79 -5.53 1.11
C HIS A 52 0.61 -6.43 1.49
N PRO A 53 -0.50 -5.87 2.02
CA PRO A 53 -1.59 -6.66 2.61
C PRO A 53 -2.17 -7.72 1.69
N ARG A 54 -2.06 -7.55 0.36
CA ARG A 54 -2.62 -8.42 -0.67
C ARG A 54 -1.62 -9.39 -1.31
N MET A 55 -0.33 -9.31 -0.98
CA MET A 55 0.67 -10.24 -1.52
C MET A 55 0.72 -11.53 -0.70
N SER A 56 0.77 -12.67 -1.38
CA SER A 56 0.92 -13.99 -0.73
C SER A 56 2.37 -14.23 -0.34
N GLY A 57 2.59 -14.94 0.77
CA GLY A 57 3.94 -15.23 1.27
C GLY A 57 4.53 -14.07 2.07
N ASN A 58 5.75 -13.63 1.73
CA ASN A 58 6.35 -12.48 2.41
C ASN A 58 5.66 -11.19 1.96
N ASN A 59 4.85 -10.66 2.86
CA ASN A 59 4.00 -9.50 2.66
C ASN A 59 4.60 -8.23 3.27
N ALA A 60 5.86 -8.23 3.72
CA ALA A 60 6.51 -7.04 4.22
C ALA A 60 7.98 -6.99 3.83
N LYS A 61 8.48 -5.79 3.55
CA LYS A 61 9.90 -5.55 3.30
C LYS A 61 10.39 -4.38 4.13
N ASN A 62 11.33 -4.66 5.03
CA ASN A 62 12.07 -3.64 5.76
C ASN A 62 13.17 -3.08 4.84
N TYR A 63 13.25 -1.76 4.73
CA TYR A 63 14.24 -1.04 3.93
C TYR A 63 15.37 -0.44 4.79
N GLY A 64 15.30 -0.59 6.11
CA GLY A 64 16.26 -0.07 7.07
C GLY A 64 16.06 1.41 7.36
N GLU A 65 17.09 2.02 7.92
CA GLU A 65 17.11 3.39 8.41
C GLU A 65 17.35 4.40 7.27
N PHE A 66 16.69 5.55 7.38
CA PHE A 66 16.90 6.72 6.53
C PHE A 66 16.94 7.99 7.39
N ASP A 67 17.71 8.99 6.98
CA ASP A 67 17.86 10.27 7.69
C ASP A 67 16.54 11.03 7.78
N SER A 68 15.70 10.90 6.75
CA SER A 68 14.42 11.59 6.63
C SER A 68 13.43 10.86 5.71
N LEU A 69 12.15 11.25 5.79
CA LEU A 69 11.12 10.80 4.84
C LEU A 69 11.45 11.20 3.39
N VAL A 70 12.08 12.36 3.20
CA VAL A 70 12.48 12.84 1.87
C VAL A 70 13.50 11.88 1.25
N GLU A 71 14.50 11.46 2.04
CA GLU A 71 15.50 10.51 1.57
C GLU A 71 14.89 9.14 1.23
N PHE A 72 13.96 8.66 2.07
CA PHE A 72 13.21 7.43 1.77
C PHE A 72 12.38 7.57 0.49
N GLU A 73 11.71 8.71 0.27
CA GLU A 73 10.96 8.99 -0.96
C GLU A 73 11.90 8.94 -2.18
N GLU A 74 13.05 9.59 -2.10
CA GLU A 74 14.01 9.68 -3.21
C GLU A 74 14.68 8.35 -3.55
N LYS A 75 15.10 7.60 -2.54
CA LYS A 75 15.85 6.34 -2.74
C LYS A 75 14.94 5.15 -3.03
N ILE A 76 13.74 5.11 -2.45
CA ILE A 76 12.85 3.94 -2.53
C ILE A 76 11.58 4.27 -3.30
N LEU A 77 10.79 5.26 -2.87
CA LEU A 77 9.47 5.50 -3.46
C LEU A 77 9.53 6.03 -4.90
N ARG A 78 10.65 6.62 -5.31
CA ARG A 78 10.91 7.09 -6.68
C ARG A 78 11.72 6.11 -7.52
N ASP A 79 12.16 5.00 -6.94
CA ASP A 79 12.82 3.94 -7.69
C ASP A 79 11.84 3.28 -8.68
N VAL A 80 12.32 3.03 -9.89
CA VAL A 80 11.51 2.45 -10.97
C VAL A 80 11.16 1.01 -10.64
N GLY A 81 12.08 0.22 -10.09
CA GLY A 81 11.81 -1.16 -9.70
C GLY A 81 10.78 -1.26 -8.56
N PHE A 82 10.84 -0.34 -7.60
CA PHE A 82 9.83 -0.27 -6.54
C PHE A 82 8.44 0.12 -7.07
N LYS A 83 8.38 1.07 -8.02
CA LYS A 83 7.14 1.39 -8.73
C LYS A 83 6.56 0.16 -9.41
N GLU A 84 7.33 -0.48 -10.28
CA GLU A 84 6.92 -1.67 -11.03
C GLU A 84 6.41 -2.77 -10.11
N TYR A 85 7.10 -2.99 -8.99
CA TYR A 85 6.66 -3.93 -7.97
C TYR A 85 5.30 -3.54 -7.35
N CYS A 86 5.10 -2.27 -7.01
CA CYS A 86 3.86 -1.81 -6.38
C CYS A 86 2.64 -1.77 -7.31
N ILE A 87 2.85 -1.64 -8.62
CA ILE A 87 1.75 -1.63 -9.61
C ILE A 87 1.55 -2.98 -10.30
N SER A 88 2.48 -3.93 -10.15
CA SER A 88 2.37 -5.27 -10.74
C SER A 88 1.02 -5.94 -10.42
N PRO A 89 0.35 -6.56 -11.41
CA PRO A 89 0.81 -6.87 -12.77
C PRO A 89 0.57 -5.76 -13.81
N PHE A 90 0.20 -4.55 -13.38
CA PHE A 90 -0.23 -3.47 -14.27
C PHE A 90 0.92 -2.60 -14.79
N SER A 91 0.66 -1.97 -15.92
CA SER A 91 1.46 -0.91 -16.53
C SER A 91 0.95 0.49 -16.14
N ASP A 92 1.67 1.56 -16.52
CA ASP A 92 1.16 2.93 -16.36
C ASP A 92 -0.15 3.17 -17.11
N GLU A 93 -0.31 2.58 -18.31
CA GLU A 93 -1.51 2.70 -19.14
C GLU A 93 -2.74 2.08 -18.46
N ASP A 94 -2.53 0.96 -17.76
CA ASP A 94 -3.58 0.30 -16.97
C ASP A 94 -4.00 1.17 -15.77
N ILE A 95 -3.05 1.84 -15.09
CA ILE A 95 -3.40 2.76 -14.00
C ILE A 95 -4.15 3.99 -14.54
N ASP A 96 -3.74 4.52 -15.69
CA ASP A 96 -4.46 5.60 -16.36
C ASP A 96 -5.89 5.15 -16.75
N TRP A 97 -6.06 3.91 -17.20
CA TRP A 97 -7.37 3.32 -17.48
C TRP A 97 -8.22 3.22 -16.22
N LEU A 98 -7.66 2.77 -15.08
CA LEU A 98 -8.37 2.71 -13.79
C LEU A 98 -8.82 4.11 -13.37
N GLU A 99 -7.94 5.11 -13.50
CA GLU A 99 -8.28 6.49 -13.17
C GLU A 99 -9.39 7.06 -14.05
N ASN A 100 -9.40 6.74 -15.34
CA ASN A 100 -10.43 7.19 -16.27
C ASN A 100 -11.77 6.45 -16.09
N SER A 101 -11.73 5.16 -15.75
CA SER A 101 -12.92 4.30 -15.69
C SER A 101 -13.58 4.27 -14.32
N ILE A 102 -12.79 4.27 -13.24
CA ILE A 102 -13.25 4.19 -11.84
C ILE A 102 -13.16 5.57 -11.16
N GLY A 103 -12.42 6.50 -11.75
CA GLY A 103 -12.22 7.85 -11.26
C GLY A 103 -11.03 7.97 -10.31
N LYS A 104 -10.49 9.19 -10.21
CA LYS A 104 -9.35 9.53 -9.37
C LYS A 104 -9.50 9.07 -7.92
N LEU A 105 -8.41 8.59 -7.34
CA LEU A 105 -8.32 8.27 -5.92
C LEU A 105 -8.22 9.55 -5.07
N ASN A 106 -8.97 9.57 -3.97
CA ASN A 106 -8.76 10.51 -2.88
C ASN A 106 -7.49 10.15 -2.08
N GLN A 107 -7.18 10.97 -1.07
CA GLN A 107 -5.93 10.87 -0.30
C GLN A 107 -5.76 9.52 0.43
N GLU A 108 -6.85 8.86 0.80
CA GLU A 108 -6.84 7.60 1.58
C GLU A 108 -7.57 6.48 0.83
N GLU A 109 -7.53 6.52 -0.50
CA GLU A 109 -8.14 5.51 -1.35
C GLU A 109 -7.09 4.73 -2.14
N CYS A 110 -7.37 3.45 -2.38
CA CYS A 110 -6.63 2.60 -3.31
C CYS A 110 -7.58 1.91 -4.28
N TYR A 111 -7.06 1.45 -5.41
CA TYR A 111 -7.76 0.51 -6.27
C TYR A 111 -7.62 -0.91 -5.72
N TYR A 112 -8.70 -1.69 -5.79
CA TYR A 112 -8.74 -3.07 -5.31
C TYR A 112 -9.66 -3.95 -6.18
N PRO A 113 -9.34 -5.25 -6.34
CA PRO A 113 -10.17 -6.15 -7.14
C PRO A 113 -11.49 -6.46 -6.44
N VAL A 114 -12.56 -6.60 -7.24
CA VAL A 114 -13.89 -6.99 -6.76
C VAL A 114 -14.45 -8.13 -7.65
N PRO A 115 -14.61 -9.36 -7.13
CA PRO A 115 -14.30 -9.79 -5.77
C PRO A 115 -12.77 -9.85 -5.51
N ASP A 116 -12.38 -9.93 -4.23
CA ASP A 116 -10.98 -10.03 -3.85
C ASP A 116 -10.34 -11.31 -4.42
N THR A 117 -9.08 -11.25 -4.84
CA THR A 117 -8.38 -12.39 -5.44
C THR A 117 -8.18 -13.54 -4.45
N ILE A 118 -8.07 -13.27 -3.15
CA ILE A 118 -8.01 -14.33 -2.13
C ILE A 118 -9.33 -15.12 -2.01
N LEU A 119 -10.44 -14.49 -2.42
CA LEU A 119 -11.77 -15.09 -2.46
C LEU A 119 -12.12 -15.66 -3.84
N GLY A 120 -11.13 -15.77 -4.75
CA GLY A 120 -11.31 -16.33 -6.09
C GLY A 120 -11.68 -15.30 -7.17
N GLY A 121 -11.51 -14.00 -6.92
CA GLY A 121 -11.59 -12.97 -7.96
C GLY A 121 -10.50 -13.09 -9.01
N SER A 122 -10.80 -12.65 -10.24
CA SER A 122 -9.86 -12.79 -11.37
C SER A 122 -8.64 -11.88 -11.26
N GLY A 123 -8.78 -10.72 -10.62
CA GLY A 123 -7.74 -9.69 -10.61
C GLY A 123 -7.55 -8.99 -11.95
N GLU A 124 -8.46 -9.19 -12.91
CA GLU A 124 -8.45 -8.48 -14.20
C GLU A 124 -8.79 -7.00 -14.00
N LEU A 125 -8.23 -6.14 -14.85
CA LEU A 125 -8.30 -4.69 -14.73
C LEU A 125 -9.75 -4.16 -14.60
N ASN A 126 -10.68 -4.72 -15.38
CA ASN A 126 -12.08 -4.33 -15.39
C ASN A 126 -12.88 -4.78 -14.15
N THR A 127 -12.30 -5.60 -13.27
CA THR A 127 -12.92 -6.03 -12.01
C THR A 127 -12.57 -5.13 -10.83
N TYR A 128 -11.70 -4.15 -11.03
CA TYR A 128 -11.27 -3.26 -9.95
C TYR A 128 -12.35 -2.23 -9.60
N SER A 129 -12.33 -1.85 -8.34
CA SER A 129 -13.04 -0.70 -7.79
C SER A 129 -12.07 0.17 -6.99
N LYS A 130 -12.58 1.19 -6.30
CA LYS A 130 -11.81 2.02 -5.38
C LYS A 130 -12.50 2.18 -4.05
N GLY A 131 -11.72 2.42 -3.00
CA GLY A 131 -12.24 2.59 -1.65
C GLY A 131 -11.11 2.81 -0.65
N ASN A 132 -11.48 2.92 0.63
CA ASN A 132 -10.54 3.30 1.68
C ASN A 132 -9.42 2.26 1.83
N VAL A 133 -8.17 2.72 1.78
CA VAL A 133 -6.98 1.86 1.78
C VAL A 133 -6.76 1.15 3.13
N TRP A 134 -7.14 1.76 4.24
CA TRP A 134 -6.98 1.15 5.58
C TRP A 134 -8.01 0.04 5.80
N ILE A 135 -9.26 0.28 5.41
CA ILE A 135 -10.33 -0.73 5.43
C ILE A 135 -9.96 -1.91 4.51
N SER A 136 -9.47 -1.61 3.30
CA SER A 136 -8.99 -2.63 2.35
C SER A 136 -7.86 -3.47 2.95
N ALA A 137 -6.90 -2.84 3.64
CA ALA A 137 -5.83 -3.57 4.33
C ALA A 137 -6.39 -4.48 5.44
N ASP A 138 -7.24 -3.94 6.33
CA ASP A 138 -7.83 -4.70 7.43
C ASP A 138 -8.65 -5.91 6.94
N ILE A 139 -9.51 -5.73 5.93
CA ILE A 139 -10.25 -6.83 5.29
C ILE A 139 -9.29 -7.89 4.73
N SER A 140 -8.21 -7.48 4.07
CA SER A 140 -7.20 -8.40 3.53
C SER A 140 -6.52 -9.21 4.64
N GLY A 141 -6.31 -8.63 5.82
CA GLY A 141 -5.77 -9.33 6.98
C GLY A 141 -6.78 -10.32 7.59
N GLN A 142 -8.03 -9.92 7.74
CA GLN A 142 -9.10 -10.79 8.24
C GLN A 142 -9.32 -12.01 7.32
N ASN A 143 -9.27 -11.82 6.00
CA ASN A 143 -9.36 -12.91 5.02
C ASN A 143 -8.18 -13.91 5.12
N ARG A 144 -7.10 -13.54 5.81
CA ARG A 144 -5.91 -14.39 6.06
C ARG A 144 -5.91 -15.00 7.46
N GLY A 145 -6.90 -14.69 8.30
CA GLY A 145 -6.97 -15.15 9.68
C GLY A 145 -6.03 -14.43 10.64
N LEU A 146 -5.73 -13.15 10.37
CA LEU A 146 -5.02 -12.24 11.29
C LEU A 146 -5.97 -11.54 12.26
#